data_AF-A0A3N5MM35-F1
#
_entry.id   AF-A0A3N5MM35-F1
#
_cell.length_a   1.000
_cell.length_b   1.000
_cell.length_c   1.000
_cell.angle_alpha   90.00
_cell.angle_beta   90.00
_cell.angle_gamma   90.00
#
_symmetry.space_group_name_H-M   'P 1'
#
loop_
_entity.id
_entity.type
_entity.pdbx_description
1 polymer ?
#
loop_
_entity_poly.entity_id
_entity_poly.type
_entity_poly.pdbx_seq_one_letter_code
_entity_poly.pdbx_strand_id
1 'polypeptide(L)'
;ASFRIEPLKDRFGSALDTDFDAIVVSEETLPVAVEINKIRKENNRKKVDIHQISCVLAEDSRWISSTRIYRGEIDVHGHLMR
;
A
#
# COMPACT_ATOMS: atom_id res chain seq x y z
N ALA A 1 -5.88 -0.58 20.46
CA ALA A 1 -5.67 -1.35 19.22
C ALA A 1 -4.22 -1.82 19.19
N SER A 2 -3.96 -3.09 18.84
CA SER A 2 -2.60 -3.61 18.62
C SER A 2 -2.29 -3.60 17.13
N PHE A 3 -1.07 -3.22 16.75
CA PHE A 3 -0.59 -3.31 15.37
C PHE A 3 0.73 -4.08 15.32
N ARG A 4 1.04 -4.66 14.16
CA ARG A 4 2.30 -5.34 13.86
C ARG A 4 2.88 -4.72 12.60
N ILE A 5 4.14 -4.30 12.68
CA ILE A 5 4.89 -3.79 11.54
C ILE A 5 5.85 -4.88 11.09
N GLU A 6 5.91 -5.11 9.78
CA GLU A 6 6.86 -6.03 9.18
C GLU A 6 7.48 -5.45 7.90
N PRO A 7 8.77 -5.70 7.64
CA PRO A 7 9.39 -5.29 6.39
C PRO A 7 8.90 -6.16 5.23
N LEU A 8 8.59 -5.54 4.10
CA LEU A 8 8.33 -6.24 2.85
C LEU A 8 9.66 -6.72 2.26
N LYS A 9 9.84 -8.04 2.12
CA LYS A 9 11.05 -8.64 1.52
C LYS A 9 10.95 -8.79 0.01
N ASP A 10 9.74 -8.76 -0.52
CA ASP A 10 9.42 -8.84 -1.94
C ASP A 10 8.19 -7.97 -2.25
N ARG A 11 7.74 -8.01 -3.50
CA ARG A 11 6.63 -7.19 -4.01
C ARG A 11 5.28 -7.48 -3.36
N PHE A 12 5.07 -8.67 -2.80
CA PHE A 12 3.78 -9.11 -2.25
C PHE A 12 3.78 -9.19 -0.72
N GLY A 13 4.95 -9.32 -0.10
CA GLY A 13 5.09 -9.52 1.34
C GLY A 13 4.25 -10.70 1.81
N SER A 14 3.62 -10.54 2.98
CA SER A 14 2.78 -11.57 3.59
C SER A 14 1.41 -11.75 2.93
N ALA A 15 1.08 -10.94 1.92
CA ALA A 15 -0.26 -10.90 1.33
C ALA A 15 -0.66 -12.18 0.57
N LEU A 16 0.30 -13.02 0.17
CA LEU A 16 -0.01 -14.32 -0.47
C LEU A 16 -0.34 -15.39 0.57
N ASP A 17 0.39 -15.43 1.68
CA ASP A 17 0.38 -16.56 2.61
C ASP A 17 -0.47 -16.31 3.87
N THR A 18 -0.67 -15.05 4.26
CA THR A 18 -1.46 -14.73 5.46
C THR A 18 -2.95 -14.69 5.14
N ASP A 19 -3.79 -15.01 6.12
CA ASP A 19 -5.25 -14.96 6.02
C ASP A 19 -5.78 -13.58 6.42
N PHE A 20 -5.59 -12.62 5.52
CA PHE A 20 -6.20 -11.31 5.64
C PHE A 20 -7.63 -11.32 5.08
N ASP A 21 -8.49 -10.47 5.65
CA ASP A 21 -9.82 -10.23 5.11
C ASP A 21 -9.79 -9.18 3.99
N ALA A 22 -8.93 -8.17 4.12
CA ALA A 22 -8.88 -7.01 3.23
C ALA A 22 -7.45 -6.50 3.02
N ILE A 23 -7.25 -5.78 1.91
CA ILE A 23 -6.05 -5.01 1.58
C ILE A 23 -6.44 -3.59 1.16
N VAL A 24 -5.75 -2.60 1.72
CA VAL A 24 -5.95 -1.18 1.37
C VAL A 24 -4.82 -0.74 0.44
N VAL A 25 -5.18 -0.15 -0.69
CA VAL A 25 -4.23 0.24 -1.73
C VAL A 25 -4.55 1.60 -2.33
N SER A 26 -3.52 2.27 -2.82
CA SER A 26 -3.65 3.46 -3.66
C SER A 26 -3.96 3.10 -5.12
N GLU A 27 -4.24 4.10 -5.95
CA GLU A 27 -4.26 3.98 -7.41
C GLU A 27 -2.99 3.31 -7.97
N GLU A 28 -1.83 3.64 -7.42
CA GLU A 28 -0.53 3.10 -7.85
C GLU A 28 -0.40 1.60 -7.55
N THR A 29 -0.94 1.14 -6.42
CA THR A 29 -0.76 -0.23 -5.92
C THR A 29 -1.95 -1.15 -6.21
N LEU A 30 -3.04 -0.62 -6.77
CA LEU A 30 -4.21 -1.40 -7.20
C LEU A 30 -3.84 -2.56 -8.15
N PRO A 31 -2.99 -2.40 -9.19
CA PRO A 31 -2.63 -3.51 -10.07
C PRO A 31 -1.96 -4.66 -9.31
N VAL A 32 -1.17 -4.37 -8.27
CA VAL A 32 -0.51 -5.37 -7.43
C VAL A 32 -1.53 -6.14 -6.59
N ALA A 33 -2.54 -5.45 -6.02
CA ALA A 33 -3.61 -6.13 -5.27
C ALA A 33 -4.43 -7.08 -6.14
N VAL A 34 -4.70 -6.70 -7.40
CA VAL A 34 -5.38 -7.57 -8.36
C VAL A 34 -4.52 -8.80 -8.68
N GLU A 35 -3.21 -8.62 -8.86
CA GLU A 35 -2.25 -9.70 -9.06
C GLU A 35 -2.18 -10.64 -7.85
N ILE A 36 -2.14 -10.11 -6.62
CA ILE A 36 -2.21 -10.87 -5.37
C ILE A 36 -3.45 -11.79 -5.37
N ASN A 37 -4.63 -11.24 -5.68
CA ASN A 37 -5.86 -12.03 -5.71
C ASN A 37 -5.90 -13.10 -6.81
N LYS A 38 -5.17 -12.88 -7.92
CA LYS A 38 -4.98 -13.90 -8.95
C LYS A 38 -4.13 -15.06 -8.42
N ILE A 39 -2.97 -14.75 -7.84
CA ILE A 39 -2.04 -15.76 -7.30
C ILE A 39 -2.68 -16.51 -6.12
N ARG A 40 -3.38 -15.81 -5.21
CA ARG A 40 -4.12 -16.45 -4.11
C ARG A 40 -5.14 -17.46 -4.63
N LYS A 41 -5.89 -17.11 -5.68
CA LYS A 41 -6.85 -18.03 -6.32
C LYS A 41 -6.15 -19.25 -6.92
N GLU A 42 -5.04 -19.05 -7.62
CA GLU A 42 -4.23 -20.14 -8.19
C GLU A 42 -3.70 -21.09 -7.11
N ASN A 43 -3.40 -20.56 -5.92
CA ASN A 43 -2.99 -21.31 -4.75
C ASN A 43 -4.16 -21.83 -3.88
N ASN A 44 -5.40 -21.83 -4.38
CA ASN A 44 -6.61 -22.23 -3.65
C ASN A 44 -6.83 -21.49 -2.31
N ARG A 45 -6.36 -20.24 -2.20
CA ARG A 45 -6.59 -19.38 -1.03
C ARG A 45 -7.74 -18.41 -1.28
N LYS A 46 -8.42 -18.01 -0.20
CA LYS A 46 -9.50 -17.00 -0.25
C LYS A 46 -8.93 -15.67 -0.75
N LYS A 47 -9.63 -15.00 -1.66
CA LYS A 47 -9.30 -13.62 -2.05
C LYS A 47 -9.44 -12.66 -0.87
N VAL A 48 -8.69 -11.57 -0.91
CA VAL A 48 -8.85 -10.43 0.00
C VAL A 48 -9.73 -9.37 -0.65
N ASP A 49 -10.53 -8.67 0.17
CA ASP A 49 -11.29 -7.53 -0.29
C ASP A 49 -10.36 -6.35 -0.57
N ILE A 50 -10.44 -5.79 -1.78
CA ILE A 50 -9.57 -4.70 -2.21
C ILE A 50 -10.29 -3.37 -1.95
N HIS A 51 -9.73 -2.55 -1.06
CA HIS A 51 -10.20 -1.19 -0.80
C HIS A 51 -9.23 -0.20 -1.42
N GLN A 52 -9.62 0.36 -2.56
CA GLN A 52 -8.86 1.43 -3.19
C GLN A 52 -9.16 2.77 -2.52
N ILE A 53 -8.11 3.49 -2.14
CA ILE A 53 -8.19 4.85 -1.63
C ILE A 53 -7.61 5.84 -2.65
N SER A 54 -8.16 7.05 -2.68
CA SER A 54 -7.56 8.17 -3.39
C SER A 54 -6.40 8.73 -2.58
N CYS A 55 -5.27 8.96 -3.24
CA CYS A 55 -4.16 9.69 -2.62
C CYS A 55 -4.51 11.18 -2.49
N VAL A 56 -3.75 11.91 -1.67
CA VAL A 56 -3.88 13.36 -1.51
C VAL A 56 -2.63 14.02 -2.07
N LEU A 57 -2.78 15.20 -2.68
CA LEU A 57 -1.67 15.96 -3.25
C LEU A 57 -0.95 16.77 -2.17
N ALA A 58 0.37 16.86 -2.28
CA ALA A 58 1.22 17.81 -1.58
C ALA A 58 1.16 19.19 -2.25
N GLU A 59 1.81 20.20 -1.65
CA GLU A 59 1.88 21.57 -2.17
C GLU A 59 2.42 21.64 -3.61
N ASP A 60 3.32 20.73 -3.98
CA ASP A 60 3.89 20.65 -5.33
C ASP A 60 3.00 19.91 -6.35
N SER A 61 1.73 19.66 -6.00
CA SER A 61 0.75 18.95 -6.85
C SER A 61 1.17 17.53 -7.23
N ARG A 62 2.08 16.91 -6.47
CA ARG A 62 2.41 15.48 -6.56
C ARG A 62 1.85 14.75 -5.35
N TRP A 63 1.63 13.45 -5.45
CA TRP A 63 1.09 12.66 -4.34
C TRP A 63 1.94 12.77 -3.07
N ILE A 64 1.27 12.83 -1.91
CA ILE A 64 1.88 12.54 -0.61
C ILE A 64 2.25 11.06 -0.60
N SER A 65 3.50 10.75 -0.30
CA SER A 65 3.95 9.37 -0.12
C SER A 65 4.98 9.25 0.99
N SER A 66 5.00 8.10 1.66
CA SER A 66 5.94 7.82 2.77
C SER A 66 7.39 7.96 2.33
N THR A 67 7.73 7.60 1.10
CA THR A 67 9.07 7.76 0.54
C THR A 67 9.49 9.22 0.49
N ARG A 68 8.59 10.13 0.10
CA ARG A 68 8.88 11.57 0.04
C ARG A 68 9.01 12.18 1.44
N ILE A 69 8.15 11.75 2.36
CA ILE A 69 8.24 12.14 3.78
C ILE A 69 9.58 11.67 4.38
N TYR A 70 9.94 10.41 4.14
CA TYR A 70 11.18 9.82 4.64
C TYR A 70 12.43 10.51 4.08
N ARG A 71 12.40 10.92 2.80
CA ARG A 71 13.49 11.68 2.16
C ARG A 71 13.56 13.14 2.58
N GLY A 72 12.59 13.63 3.35
CA GLY A 72 12.50 15.03 3.72
C GLY A 72 12.20 15.93 2.53
N GLU A 73 11.46 15.45 1.52
CA GLU A 73 10.94 16.28 0.43
C GLU A 73 9.69 17.05 0.85
N ILE A 74 8.86 16.41 1.69
CA ILE A 74 7.62 16.97 2.26
C ILE A 74 7.45 16.53 3.72
N ASP A 75 6.67 17.26 4.50
CA ASP A 75 6.21 16.81 5.83
C ASP A 75 4.99 15.87 5.72
N VAL A 76 4.49 15.40 6.87
CA VAL A 76 3.31 14.50 6.94
C VAL A 76 2.00 15.15 6.49
N HIS A 77 1.98 16.48 6.33
CA HIS A 77 0.85 17.26 5.85
C HIS A 77 0.97 17.62 4.37
N GLY A 78 2.10 17.29 3.73
CA GLY A 78 2.35 17.60 2.33
C GLY A 78 2.97 18.98 2.09
N HIS A 79 3.47 19.66 3.14
CA HIS A 79 4.24 20.89 2.95
C HIS A 79 5.65 20.58 2.48
N LEU A 80 6.17 21.38 1.56
CA LEU A 80 7.55 21.23 1.07
C LEU A 80 8.56 21.50 2.18
N MET A 81 9.46 20.54 2.37
CA MET A 81 10.59 20.67 3.29
C MET A 81 11.75 21.33 2.50
N ARG A 82 12.17 22.51 2.94
CA ARG A 82 13.27 23.29 2.32
C ARG A 82 14.63 22.66 2.59
#